data_AF-A0A7V2XTU4-F1
#
_entry.id   AF-A0A7V2XTU4-F1
#
_cell.length_a   1.000
_cell.length_b   1.000
_cell.length_c   1.000
_cell.angle_alpha   90.00
_cell.angle_beta   90.00
_cell.angle_gamma   90.00
#
_symmetry.space_group_name_H-M   'P 1'
#
loop_
_entity.id
_entity.type
_entity.pdbx_description
1 polymer ?
#
loop_
_entity_poly.entity_id
_entity_poly.type
_entity_poly.pdbx_seq_one_letter_code
_entity_poly.pdbx_strand_id
1 'polypeptide(L)'
;MDLSPASLKAFWGRHGRSIVAALLVLLLVVGGIKVRRYWLRVQDERACQELADVASLPEGSRLEHLERLDRQYAGCASSPLIVYRLGLAQRDAGQLEAAEKTLSRLDREHPGTDLARMASEARRALAMEREARAAVAERVRALDAASKAQRTAAPEPPPAAAADSPKGGSAAPPAQEPAGATPVVPAPANP
;
A
#
# COMPACT_ATOMS: atom_id res chain seq x y z
N MET A 1 -4.81 65.93 -28.57
CA MET A 1 -4.03 65.58 -27.36
C MET A 1 -2.57 65.81 -27.70
N ASP A 2 -2.00 66.94 -27.27
CA ASP A 2 -0.62 67.30 -27.61
C ASP A 2 0.37 66.50 -26.75
N LEU A 3 0.99 65.50 -27.38
CA LEU A 3 2.12 64.74 -26.83
C LEU A 3 3.40 65.58 -26.96
N SER A 4 3.48 66.68 -26.20
CA SER A 4 4.71 67.47 -26.10
C SER A 4 5.81 66.65 -25.40
N PRO A 5 7.06 66.69 -25.86
CA PRO A 5 8.17 65.97 -25.23
C PRO A 5 8.38 66.33 -23.74
N ALA A 6 7.94 67.52 -23.32
CA ALA A 6 7.98 67.93 -21.92
C ALA A 6 6.96 67.18 -21.03
N SER A 7 5.77 66.87 -21.54
CA SER A 7 4.73 66.14 -20.78
C SER A 7 5.10 64.67 -20.62
N LEU A 8 5.73 64.07 -21.64
CA LEU A 8 6.26 62.71 -21.61
C LEU A 8 7.37 62.55 -20.55
N LYS A 9 8.29 63.51 -20.44
CA LYS A 9 9.38 63.47 -19.45
C LYS A 9 8.85 63.59 -18.02
N ALA A 10 7.85 64.44 -17.78
CA ALA A 10 7.19 64.58 -16.49
C ALA A 10 6.41 63.32 -16.09
N PHE A 11 5.73 62.67 -17.05
CA PHE A 11 5.03 61.40 -16.83
C PHE A 11 5.98 60.28 -16.43
N TRP A 12 7.08 60.08 -17.15
CA TRP A 12 8.08 59.05 -16.83
C TRP A 12 8.82 59.32 -15.51
N GLY A 13 9.05 60.59 -15.17
CA GLY A 13 9.63 60.95 -13.87
C GLY A 13 8.75 60.56 -12.67
N ARG A 14 7.42 60.62 -12.83
CA ARG A 14 6.46 60.35 -11.75
C ARG A 14 5.99 58.88 -11.71
N HIS A 15 5.75 58.27 -12.87
CA HIS A 15 5.16 56.92 -12.99
C HIS A 15 6.09 55.87 -13.59
N GLY A 16 7.26 56.26 -14.11
CA GLY A 16 8.18 55.31 -14.77
C GLY A 16 8.63 54.18 -13.85
N ARG A 17 8.94 54.49 -12.58
CA ARG A 17 9.33 53.47 -11.59
C ARG A 17 8.20 52.50 -11.27
N SER A 18 6.96 52.98 -11.12
CA SER A 18 5.81 52.12 -10.85
C SER A 18 5.45 51.24 -12.04
N ILE A 19 5.55 51.77 -13.26
CA ILE A 19 5.29 51.00 -14.49
C ILE A 19 6.34 49.89 -14.64
N VAL A 20 7.63 50.21 -14.46
CA VAL A 20 8.70 49.21 -14.52
C VAL A 20 8.54 48.15 -13.43
N ALA A 21 8.23 48.55 -12.20
CA ALA A 21 7.97 47.60 -11.10
C ALA A 21 6.79 46.68 -11.41
N ALA A 22 5.67 47.22 -11.93
CA ALA A 22 4.51 46.44 -12.30
C ALA A 22 4.82 45.42 -13.41
N LEU A 23 5.62 45.81 -14.41
CA LEU A 23 6.05 44.92 -15.49
C LEU A 23 6.97 43.79 -14.97
N LEU A 24 7.90 44.10 -14.05
CA LEU A 24 8.76 43.09 -13.45
C LEU A 24 7.96 42.08 -12.62
N VAL A 25 7.00 42.55 -11.82
CA VAL A 25 6.10 41.67 -11.07
C VAL A 25 5.30 40.78 -12.02
N LEU A 26 4.75 41.34 -13.09
CA LEU A 26 4.02 40.58 -14.09
C LEU A 26 4.90 39.49 -14.72
N LEU A 27 6.13 39.82 -15.11
CA LEU A 27 7.08 38.86 -15.68
C LEU A 27 7.44 37.74 -14.69
N LEU A 28 7.65 38.07 -13.42
CA LEU A 28 7.92 37.07 -12.37
C LEU A 28 6.72 36.15 -12.14
N VAL A 29 5.50 36.69 -12.11
CA VAL A 29 4.28 35.89 -11.94
C VAL A 29 4.08 34.96 -13.14
N VAL A 30 4.14 35.49 -14.36
CA VAL A 30 3.95 34.67 -15.57
C VAL A 30 5.07 33.64 -15.73
N GLY A 31 6.32 34.05 -15.48
CA GLY A 31 7.48 33.17 -15.48
C GLY A 31 7.35 32.04 -14.45
N GLY A 32 6.99 32.39 -13.21
CA GLY A 32 6.77 31.43 -12.13
C GLY A 32 5.64 30.44 -12.46
N ILE A 33 4.53 30.90 -13.02
CA ILE A 33 3.43 30.03 -13.46
C ILE A 33 3.89 29.08 -14.57
N LYS A 34 4.65 29.56 -15.56
CA LYS A 34 5.19 28.71 -16.64
C LYS A 34 6.17 27.67 -16.11
N VAL A 35 7.12 28.08 -15.26
CA VAL A 35 8.09 27.16 -14.64
C VAL A 35 7.37 26.11 -13.80
N ARG A 36 6.37 26.50 -13.01
CA ARG A 36 5.56 25.56 -12.23
C ARG A 36 4.80 24.58 -13.12
N ARG A 37 4.16 25.06 -14.20
CA ARG A 37 3.46 24.18 -15.16
C ARG A 37 4.41 23.21 -15.85
N TYR A 38 5.59 23.68 -16.25
CA TYR A 38 6.62 22.83 -16.84
C TYR A 38 7.09 21.77 -15.86
N TRP A 39 7.39 22.16 -14.62
CA TRP A 39 7.82 21.23 -13.58
C TRP A 39 6.76 20.17 -13.29
N LEU A 40 5.48 20.54 -13.21
CA LEU A 40 4.37 19.59 -13.04
C LEU A 40 4.27 18.60 -14.20
N ARG A 41 4.49 19.03 -15.45
CA ARG A 41 4.51 18.11 -16.61
C ARG A 41 5.66 17.12 -16.53
N VAL A 42 6.86 17.59 -16.17
CA VAL A 42 8.03 16.70 -16.04
C VAL A 42 7.83 15.69 -14.92
N GLN A 43 7.22 16.09 -13.81
CA GLN A 43 6.87 15.16 -12.72
C GLN A 43 5.85 14.12 -13.19
N ASP A 44 4.86 14.52 -13.99
CA ASP A 44 3.83 13.64 -14.53
C ASP A 44 4.40 12.59 -15.50
N GLU A 45 5.31 13.01 -16.39
CA GLU A 45 6.02 12.10 -17.31
C GLU A 45 6.87 11.09 -16.54
N ARG A 46 7.58 11.54 -15.50
CA ARG A 46 8.36 10.65 -14.63
C ARG A 46 7.47 9.68 -13.85
N ALA A 47 6.35 10.16 -13.30
CA ALA A 47 5.39 9.32 -12.60
C ALA A 47 4.85 8.21 -13.51
N CYS A 48 4.53 8.54 -14.77
CA CYS A 48 4.10 7.55 -15.76
C CYS A 48 5.18 6.52 -16.07
N GLN A 49 6.44 6.94 -16.21
CA GLN A 49 7.56 6.04 -16.46
C GLN A 49 7.79 5.09 -15.27
N GLU A 50 7.89 5.62 -14.05
CA GLU A 50 8.08 4.81 -12.86
C GLU A 50 6.90 3.84 -12.64
N LEU A 51 5.66 4.28 -12.88
CA LEU A 51 4.46 3.43 -12.86
C LEU A 51 4.54 2.27 -13.86
N ALA A 52 5.09 2.48 -15.05
CA ALA A 52 5.28 1.43 -16.03
C ALA A 52 6.28 0.38 -15.53
N ASP A 53 7.35 0.83 -14.86
CA ASP A 53 8.37 -0.05 -14.28
C ASP A 53 7.80 -0.88 -13.10
N VAL A 54 6.87 -0.32 -12.31
CA VAL A 54 6.21 -1.04 -11.21
C VAL A 54 5.54 -2.35 -11.65
N ALA A 55 5.01 -2.40 -12.88
CA ALA A 55 4.36 -3.61 -13.40
C ALA A 55 5.33 -4.80 -13.51
N SER A 56 6.63 -4.53 -13.68
CA SER A 56 7.68 -5.56 -13.77
C SER A 56 8.19 -6.05 -12.41
N LEU A 57 7.83 -5.36 -11.31
CA LEU A 57 8.29 -5.72 -9.98
C LEU A 57 7.53 -6.92 -9.40
N PRO A 58 8.19 -7.75 -8.56
CA PRO A 58 7.53 -8.79 -7.78
C PRO A 58 6.51 -8.18 -6.80
N GLU A 59 5.45 -8.93 -6.48
CA GLU A 59 4.29 -8.43 -5.72
C GLU A 59 4.64 -7.78 -4.38
N GLY A 60 5.57 -8.36 -3.62
CA GLY A 60 6.01 -7.82 -2.33
C GLY A 60 6.66 -6.43 -2.44
N SER A 61 7.50 -6.21 -3.46
CA SER A 61 8.18 -4.92 -3.68
C SER A 61 7.27 -3.90 -4.38
N ARG A 62 6.24 -4.36 -5.09
CA ARG A 62 5.31 -3.53 -5.84
C ARG A 62 4.53 -2.57 -4.93
N LEU A 63 4.04 -3.08 -3.79
CA LEU A 63 3.24 -2.31 -2.84
C LEU A 63 4.07 -1.19 -2.21
N GLU A 64 5.27 -1.51 -1.71
CA GLU A 64 6.19 -0.51 -1.12
C GLU A 64 6.57 0.58 -2.13
N HIS A 65 6.78 0.19 -3.39
CA HIS A 65 7.11 1.13 -4.46
C HIS A 65 5.93 2.06 -4.77
N LEU A 66 4.70 1.53 -4.84
CA LEU A 66 3.49 2.33 -5.06
C LEU A 66 3.20 3.30 -3.90
N GLU A 67 3.45 2.90 -2.65
CA GLU A 67 3.33 3.80 -1.50
C GLU A 67 4.37 4.94 -1.50
N ARG A 68 5.56 4.67 -2.06
CA ARG A 68 6.57 5.71 -2.27
C ARG A 68 6.12 6.68 -3.37
N LEU A 69 5.62 6.15 -4.49
CA LEU A 69 5.11 6.95 -5.60
C LEU A 69 3.94 7.85 -5.17
N ASP A 70 2.98 7.33 -4.38
CA ASP A 70 1.83 8.12 -3.90
C ASP A 70 2.30 9.34 -3.09
N ARG A 71 3.30 9.16 -2.23
CA ARG A 71 3.89 10.25 -1.44
C ARG A 71 4.70 11.23 -2.29
N GLN A 72 5.47 10.73 -3.24
CA GLN A 72 6.38 11.54 -4.06
C GLN A 72 5.63 12.38 -5.10
N TYR A 73 4.54 11.85 -5.67
CA TYR A 73 3.79 12.46 -6.75
C TYR A 73 2.40 12.95 -6.33
N ALA A 74 2.18 13.14 -5.02
CA ALA A 74 0.94 13.67 -4.48
C ALA A 74 0.53 14.98 -5.18
N GLY A 75 -0.69 15.00 -5.74
CA GLY A 75 -1.24 16.18 -6.43
C GLY A 75 -0.77 16.38 -7.87
N CYS A 76 0.03 15.46 -8.43
CA CYS A 76 0.31 15.41 -9.86
C CYS A 76 -0.90 14.87 -10.65
N ALA A 77 -0.94 15.08 -11.97
CA ALA A 77 -2.06 14.61 -12.79
C ALA A 77 -2.18 13.08 -12.81
N SER A 78 -1.05 12.36 -12.70
CA SER A 78 -1.00 10.90 -12.57
C SER A 78 -1.31 10.36 -11.16
N SER A 79 -1.46 11.23 -10.15
CA SER A 79 -1.79 10.85 -8.77
C SER A 79 -3.01 9.91 -8.66
N PRO A 80 -4.13 10.14 -9.37
CA PRO A 80 -5.28 9.24 -9.30
C PRO A 80 -4.95 7.83 -9.79
N LEU A 81 -4.10 7.71 -10.82
CA LEU A 81 -3.69 6.41 -11.34
C LEU A 81 -2.81 5.66 -10.34
N ILE A 82 -1.88 6.36 -9.68
CA ILE A 82 -1.03 5.79 -8.62
C ILE A 82 -1.89 5.27 -7.47
N VAL A 83 -2.82 6.09 -6.98
CA VAL A 83 -3.74 5.72 -5.89
C VAL A 83 -4.60 4.51 -6.28
N TYR A 84 -5.10 4.47 -7.50
CA TYR A 84 -5.89 3.34 -8.00
C TYR A 84 -5.07 2.05 -8.02
N ARG A 85 -3.85 2.09 -8.57
CA ARG A 85 -2.93 0.94 -8.61
C ARG A 85 -2.51 0.47 -7.22
N LEU A 86 -2.25 1.40 -6.30
CA LEU A 86 -1.95 1.09 -4.91
C LEU A 86 -3.11 0.36 -4.23
N GLY A 87 -4.34 0.83 -4.43
CA GLY A 87 -5.53 0.17 -3.89
C GLY A 87 -5.72 -1.25 -4.42
N LEU A 88 -5.45 -1.48 -5.71
CA LEU A 88 -5.48 -2.83 -6.28
C LEU A 88 -4.36 -3.73 -5.71
N ALA A 89 -3.13 -3.23 -5.63
CA ALA A 89 -2.02 -3.99 -5.06
C ALA A 89 -2.26 -4.35 -3.59
N GLN A 90 -2.87 -3.46 -2.80
CA GLN A 90 -3.28 -3.73 -1.42
C GLN A 90 -4.34 -4.83 -1.33
N ARG A 91 -5.31 -4.84 -2.27
CA ARG A 91 -6.30 -5.92 -2.37
C ARG A 91 -5.62 -7.26 -2.67
N ASP A 92 -4.72 -7.28 -3.64
CA ASP A 92 -3.98 -8.49 -4.06
C ASP A 92 -3.12 -9.03 -2.90
N ALA A 93 -2.48 -8.14 -2.13
CA ALA A 93 -1.75 -8.45 -0.91
C ALA A 93 -2.65 -8.87 0.28
N GLY A 94 -3.96 -8.92 0.10
CA GLY A 94 -4.93 -9.30 1.13
C GLY A 94 -5.24 -8.22 2.17
N GLN A 95 -4.70 -7.01 2.02
CA GLN A 95 -4.89 -5.86 2.91
C GLN A 95 -6.20 -5.13 2.59
N LEU A 96 -7.34 -5.82 2.76
CA LEU A 96 -8.63 -5.34 2.25
C LEU A 96 -9.11 -4.01 2.87
N GLU A 97 -8.78 -3.73 4.13
CA GLU A 97 -9.11 -2.45 4.79
C GLU A 97 -8.31 -1.29 4.23
N ALA A 98 -7.01 -1.49 4.03
CA ALA A 98 -6.13 -0.50 3.40
C ALA A 98 -6.60 -0.21 1.97
N ALA A 99 -6.88 -1.27 1.20
CA ALA A 99 -7.37 -1.16 -0.17
C ALA A 99 -8.65 -0.31 -0.27
N GLU A 100 -9.63 -0.56 0.60
CA GLU A 100 -10.88 0.22 0.62
C GLU A 100 -10.64 1.69 0.97
N LYS A 101 -9.79 1.97 1.96
CA LYS A 101 -9.45 3.33 2.38
C LYS A 101 -8.76 4.09 1.25
N THR A 102 -7.81 3.44 0.57
CA THR A 102 -7.06 4.01 -0.56
C THR A 102 -7.98 4.27 -1.76
N LEU A 103 -8.81 3.31 -2.14
CA LEU A 103 -9.77 3.48 -3.25
C LEU A 103 -10.84 4.54 -2.93
N SER A 104 -11.26 4.66 -1.67
CA SER A 104 -12.19 5.72 -1.23
C SER A 104 -11.55 7.11 -1.21
N ARG A 105 -10.22 7.22 -1.35
CA ARG A 105 -9.52 8.49 -1.54
C ARG A 105 -9.78 9.05 -2.94
N LEU A 106 -9.91 8.19 -3.95
CA LEU A 106 -10.19 8.62 -5.34
C LEU A 106 -11.53 9.35 -5.48
N ASP A 107 -12.58 8.85 -4.84
CA ASP A 107 -13.89 9.53 -4.88
C ASP A 107 -13.86 10.91 -4.20
N ARG A 108 -13.02 11.06 -3.17
CA ARG A 108 -12.92 12.30 -2.38
C ARG A 108 -12.02 13.34 -3.05
N GLU A 109 -10.88 12.91 -3.55
CA GLU A 109 -9.84 13.78 -4.12
C GLU A 109 -10.07 14.04 -5.62
N HIS A 110 -10.68 13.08 -6.34
CA HIS A 110 -10.83 13.10 -7.79
C HIS A 110 -12.25 12.68 -8.23
N PRO A 111 -13.30 13.37 -7.74
CA PRO A 111 -14.69 13.02 -8.07
C PRO A 111 -14.96 13.14 -9.58
N GLY A 112 -15.77 12.24 -10.11
CA GLY A 112 -16.22 12.26 -11.51
C GLY A 112 -15.20 11.76 -12.54
N THR A 113 -14.04 11.27 -12.10
CA THR A 113 -13.07 10.59 -12.99
C THR A 113 -13.48 9.15 -13.27
N ASP A 114 -13.11 8.61 -14.44
CA ASP A 114 -13.31 7.19 -14.74
C ASP A 114 -12.63 6.28 -13.70
N LEU A 115 -11.46 6.69 -13.19
CA LEU A 115 -10.76 5.98 -12.13
C LEU A 115 -11.54 5.94 -10.82
N ALA A 116 -12.22 7.02 -10.45
CA ALA A 116 -13.12 7.03 -9.29
C ALA A 116 -14.29 6.05 -9.49
N ARG A 117 -14.88 6.01 -10.70
CA ARG A 117 -15.92 5.02 -11.03
C ARG A 117 -15.40 3.58 -10.93
N MET A 118 -14.25 3.29 -11.53
CA MET A 118 -13.62 1.97 -11.45
C MET A 118 -13.25 1.60 -10.01
N ALA A 119 -12.81 2.56 -9.19
CA ALA A 119 -12.54 2.35 -7.77
C ALA A 119 -13.81 2.03 -6.97
N SER A 120 -14.94 2.66 -7.33
CA SER A 120 -16.24 2.33 -6.75
C SER A 120 -16.67 0.89 -7.03
N GLU A 121 -16.48 0.43 -8.27
CA GLU A 121 -16.72 -0.97 -8.66
C GLU A 121 -15.77 -1.94 -7.92
N ALA A 122 -14.48 -1.61 -7.84
CA ALA A 122 -13.51 -2.41 -7.10
C ALA A 122 -13.85 -2.51 -5.60
N ARG A 123 -14.38 -1.45 -4.98
CA ARG A 123 -14.85 -1.50 -3.58
C ARG A 123 -16.08 -2.37 -3.40
N ARG A 124 -17.01 -2.39 -4.36
CA ARG A 124 -18.14 -3.33 -4.32
C ARG A 124 -17.66 -4.78 -4.39
N ALA A 125 -16.67 -5.06 -5.23
CA ALA A 125 -16.04 -6.38 -5.29
C ALA A 125 -15.34 -6.75 -3.97
N LEU A 126 -14.64 -5.80 -3.33
CA LEU A 126 -14.04 -5.99 -2.00
C LEU A 126 -15.07 -6.34 -0.92
N ALA A 127 -16.25 -5.73 -0.93
CA ALA A 127 -17.31 -6.05 0.02
C ALA A 127 -17.76 -7.51 -0.13
N MET A 128 -17.97 -7.97 -1.37
CA MET A 128 -18.34 -9.37 -1.67
C MET A 128 -17.22 -10.35 -1.25
N GLU A 129 -15.95 -9.99 -1.47
CA GLU A 129 -14.80 -10.79 -1.03
C GLU A 129 -14.73 -10.91 0.50
N ARG A 130 -15.03 -9.83 1.25
CA ARG A 130 -15.08 -9.87 2.72
C ARG A 130 -16.18 -10.79 3.22
N GLU A 131 -17.37 -10.69 2.64
CA GLU A 131 -18.50 -11.56 2.99
C GLU A 131 -18.18 -13.03 2.70
N ALA A 132 -17.58 -13.31 1.54
CA ALA A 132 -17.16 -14.67 1.20
C ALA A 132 -16.11 -15.22 2.17
N ARG A 133 -15.10 -14.41 2.56
CA ARG A 133 -14.10 -14.80 3.55
C ARG A 133 -14.70 -15.03 4.92
N ALA A 134 -15.66 -14.20 5.34
CA ALA A 134 -16.37 -14.38 6.60
C ALA A 134 -17.18 -15.68 6.63
N ALA A 135 -17.92 -15.99 5.55
CA ALA A 135 -18.68 -17.22 5.42
C ALA A 135 -17.78 -18.47 5.43
N VAL A 136 -16.61 -18.42 4.78
CA VAL A 136 -15.62 -19.52 4.84
C VAL A 136 -15.07 -19.67 6.26
N ALA A 137 -14.72 -18.58 6.92
CA ALA A 137 -14.22 -18.62 8.30
C ALA A 137 -15.25 -19.22 9.28
N GLU A 138 -16.53 -18.90 9.10
CA GLU A 138 -17.62 -19.50 9.87
C GLU A 138 -17.72 -21.01 9.64
N ARG A 139 -17.68 -21.46 8.38
CA ARG A 139 -17.68 -22.89 8.03
C ARG A 139 -16.49 -23.63 8.63
N VAL A 140 -15.29 -23.04 8.57
CA VAL A 140 -14.08 -23.63 9.19
C VAL A 140 -14.26 -23.79 10.70
N ARG A 141 -14.77 -22.75 11.39
CA ARG A 141 -15.05 -22.85 12.83
C ARG A 141 -16.10 -23.90 13.16
N ALA A 142 -17.15 -24.03 12.33
CA ALA A 142 -18.18 -25.05 12.51
C ALA A 142 -17.61 -26.47 12.35
N LEU A 143 -16.74 -26.68 11.36
CA LEU A 143 -16.04 -27.95 11.16
C LEU A 143 -15.08 -28.27 12.31
N ASP A 144 -14.32 -27.28 12.79
CA ASP A 144 -13.43 -27.45 13.95
C ASP A 144 -14.22 -27.79 15.22
N ALA A 145 -15.37 -27.14 15.44
CA ALA A 145 -16.25 -27.43 16.56
C ALA A 145 -16.85 -28.84 16.46
N ALA A 146 -17.30 -29.26 15.27
CA ALA A 146 -17.81 -30.61 15.03
C ALA A 146 -16.72 -31.68 15.22
N SER A 147 -15.49 -31.42 14.76
CA SER A 147 -14.34 -32.30 14.96
C SER A 147 -13.98 -32.45 16.44
N LYS A 148 -13.98 -31.35 17.20
CA LYS A 148 -13.77 -31.38 18.66
C LYS A 148 -14.88 -32.17 19.36
N ALA A 149 -16.14 -31.95 19.00
CA ALA A 149 -17.28 -32.66 19.56
C ALA A 149 -17.18 -34.19 19.33
N GLN A 150 -16.76 -34.62 18.14
CA GLN A 150 -16.52 -36.05 17.85
C GLN A 150 -15.38 -36.65 18.69
N ARG A 151 -14.30 -35.90 18.93
CA ARG A 151 -13.21 -36.37 19.80
C ARG A 151 -13.64 -36.51 21.26
N THR A 152 -14.53 -35.64 21.75
CA THR A 152 -15.09 -35.72 23.10
C THR A 152 -16.22 -36.74 23.24
N ALA A 153 -16.85 -37.16 22.14
CA ALA A 153 -17.92 -38.17 22.14
C ALA A 153 -17.40 -39.61 22.01
N ALA A 154 -16.09 -39.81 21.85
CA ALA A 154 -15.50 -41.14 21.93
C ALA A 154 -15.67 -41.65 23.38
N PRO A 155 -16.36 -42.79 23.59
CA PRO A 155 -16.57 -43.33 24.93
C PRO A 155 -15.22 -43.59 25.59
N GLU A 156 -15.08 -43.20 26.87
CA GLU A 156 -13.96 -43.65 27.69
C GLU A 156 -13.82 -45.16 27.52
N PRO A 157 -12.61 -45.69 27.27
CA PRO A 157 -12.41 -47.12 27.34
C PRO A 157 -12.87 -47.55 28.73
N PRO A 158 -13.68 -48.63 28.85
CA PRO A 158 -14.15 -49.10 30.14
C PRO A 158 -12.96 -49.24 31.10
N PRO A 159 -13.12 -48.91 32.39
CA PRO A 159 -12.01 -48.98 33.35
C PRO A 159 -11.38 -50.35 33.22
N ALA A 160 -10.08 -50.38 32.88
CA ALA A 160 -9.34 -51.61 32.74
C ALA A 160 -9.57 -52.42 34.01
N ALA A 161 -10.31 -53.53 33.87
CA ALA A 161 -10.48 -54.49 34.94
C ALA A 161 -9.08 -54.86 35.42
N ALA A 162 -8.86 -54.73 36.72
CA ALA A 162 -7.61 -55.01 37.38
C ALA A 162 -7.11 -56.40 36.97
N ALA A 163 -6.17 -56.44 36.03
CA ALA A 163 -5.39 -57.63 35.76
C ALA A 163 -4.35 -57.70 36.87
N ASP A 164 -4.60 -58.59 37.84
CA ASP A 164 -3.60 -59.09 38.76
C ASP A 164 -2.30 -59.38 38.00
N SER A 165 -1.23 -58.70 38.39
CA SER A 165 0.13 -59.09 38.04
C SER A 165 0.94 -59.19 39.34
N PRO A 166 1.47 -60.37 39.68
CA PRO A 166 2.25 -60.54 40.89
C PRO A 166 3.66 -59.97 40.72
N LYS A 167 4.16 -59.47 41.85
CA LYS A 167 5.53 -59.04 42.16
C LYS A 167 6.63 -59.78 41.38
N GLY A 168 7.61 -59.01 40.91
CA GLY A 168 8.96 -59.52 40.68
C GLY A 168 9.92 -58.50 40.10
N GLY A 169 10.89 -58.05 40.90
CA GLY A 169 12.20 -57.65 40.38
C GLY A 169 12.50 -56.14 40.37
N SER A 170 13.05 -55.68 41.49
CA SER A 170 13.81 -54.44 41.61
C SER A 170 15.13 -54.52 40.83
N ALA A 171 15.47 -53.49 40.05
CA ALA A 171 16.84 -53.04 39.82
C ALA A 171 16.84 -51.56 39.39
N ALA A 172 17.69 -50.78 40.07
CA ALA A 172 17.79 -49.32 40.10
C ALA A 172 18.45 -48.68 38.85
N PRO A 173 18.34 -47.33 38.67
CA PRO A 173 18.91 -46.57 37.54
C PRO A 173 20.36 -46.12 37.82
N PRO A 174 21.15 -45.62 36.83
CA PRO A 174 21.20 -44.18 36.49
C PRO A 174 21.52 -43.94 34.97
N ALA A 175 21.69 -42.75 34.36
CA ALA A 175 22.09 -41.41 34.79
C ALA A 175 21.64 -40.34 33.74
N GLN A 176 21.57 -39.08 34.17
CA GLN A 176 21.28 -37.87 33.40
C GLN A 176 22.50 -37.29 32.65
N GLU A 177 22.26 -36.80 31.41
CA GLU A 177 22.72 -35.56 30.72
C GLU A 177 24.23 -35.18 30.62
N PRO A 178 24.69 -34.22 29.75
CA PRO A 178 23.94 -33.18 29.00
C PRO A 178 24.35 -32.93 27.51
N ALA A 179 23.54 -32.08 26.86
CA ALA A 179 23.83 -31.02 25.87
C ALA A 179 25.00 -31.14 24.86
N GLY A 180 24.71 -30.79 23.59
CA GLY A 180 25.76 -30.25 22.71
C GLY A 180 25.48 -30.21 21.22
N ALA A 181 25.01 -29.06 20.74
CA ALA A 181 25.40 -28.37 19.51
C ALA A 181 25.56 -29.14 18.18
N THR A 182 24.71 -28.76 17.23
CA THR A 182 24.95 -28.80 15.77
C THR A 182 26.31 -28.22 15.40
N PRO A 183 26.99 -28.78 14.38
CA PRO A 183 27.78 -27.97 13.47
C PRO A 183 27.30 -28.08 12.02
N VAL A 184 27.16 -26.89 11.45
CA VAL A 184 27.01 -26.56 10.02
C VAL A 184 28.24 -27.04 9.24
N VAL A 185 28.04 -27.57 8.02
CA VAL A 185 29.11 -27.71 7.00
C VAL A 185 28.54 -27.33 5.61
N PRO A 186 29.30 -26.60 4.76
CA PRO A 186 28.78 -25.65 3.78
C PRO A 186 28.72 -26.19 2.34
N ALA A 187 28.14 -25.37 1.46
CA ALA A 187 28.12 -25.54 0.00
C ALA A 187 29.52 -25.47 -0.63
N PRO A 188 29.81 -26.25 -1.69
CA PRO A 188 30.95 -25.99 -2.56
C PRO A 188 30.59 -24.99 -3.66
N ALA A 189 31.48 -24.01 -3.83
CA ALA A 189 31.47 -22.99 -4.86
C ALA A 189 31.96 -23.51 -6.23
N ASN A 190 31.54 -22.77 -7.25
CA ASN A 190 31.90 -22.77 -8.67
C ASN A 190 33.38 -23.00 -9.02
N PRO A 191 33.62 -23.32 -10.30
CA PRO A 191 34.22 -22.34 -11.23
C PRO A 191 33.23 -21.75 -12.24
#